data_AF-A0A2G9UYU0-F1
#
_entry.id   AF-A0A2G9UYU0-F1
#
_cell.length_a   1.000
_cell.length_b   1.000
_cell.length_c   1.000
_cell.angle_alpha   90.00
_cell.angle_beta   90.00
_cell.angle_gamma   90.00
#
_symmetry.space_group_name_H-M   'P 1'
#
loop_
_entity.id
_entity.type
_entity.pdbx_description
1 polymer ?
#
loop_
_entity_poly.entity_id
_entity_poly.type
_entity_poly.pdbx_seq_one_letter_code
_entity_poly.pdbx_strand_id
1 'polypeptide(L)'
;MKFVGPFVLMVYKIIVGDMLRFLLIYSVFVLGFAEAFYVIFHSCEMAEKKYQEEHGLHPDDHYTGRFENIMNSPREALMRMIIMSVGEFGTFYKNLNDCKSGVSLQGKIFFSIYELLVTLMLLNLLIAMMTRTYEKIAETEKEWKRQVQLLCSFTEKHISVGAGDPHVGAIADER
;
A
#
# COMPACT_ATOMS: atom_id res chain seq x y z
N MET A 1 27.23 -18.36 0.63
CA MET A 1 25.81 -17.94 0.61
C MET A 1 25.11 -18.23 1.94
N LYS A 2 25.46 -17.52 3.04
CA LYS A 2 24.80 -17.69 4.37
C LYS A 2 24.15 -16.41 4.92
N PHE A 3 24.26 -15.28 4.20
CA PHE A 3 23.66 -13.99 4.58
C PHE A 3 22.20 -13.84 4.16
N VAL A 4 21.71 -14.67 3.24
CA VAL A 4 20.34 -14.60 2.71
C VAL A 4 19.32 -15.13 3.72
N GLY A 5 19.69 -16.10 4.56
CA GLY A 5 18.78 -16.74 5.54
C GLY A 5 18.14 -15.75 6.53
N PRO A 6 18.94 -14.98 7.30
CA PRO A 6 18.42 -14.00 8.26
C PRO A 6 17.62 -12.86 7.59
N PHE A 7 18.02 -12.42 6.40
CA PHE A 7 17.32 -11.40 5.63
C PHE A 7 15.93 -11.88 5.18
N VAL A 8 15.84 -13.09 4.62
CA VAL A 8 14.57 -13.70 4.19
C VAL A 8 13.63 -13.90 5.37
N LEU A 9 14.14 -14.35 6.52
CA LEU A 9 13.32 -14.55 7.73
C LEU A 9 12.79 -13.23 8.30
N MET A 10 13.55 -12.13 8.22
CA MET A 10 13.07 -10.81 8.63
C MET A 10 11.97 -10.28 7.71
N VAL A 11 12.15 -10.40 6.39
CA VAL A 11 11.16 -9.99 5.39
C VAL A 11 9.88 -10.83 5.54
N TYR A 12 10.00 -12.14 5.70
CA TYR A 12 8.87 -13.04 5.89
C TYR A 12 8.01 -12.64 7.11
N LYS A 13 8.63 -12.30 8.24
CA LYS A 13 7.91 -11.86 9.45
C LYS A 13 7.11 -10.57 9.24
N ILE A 14 7.64 -9.63 8.45
CA ILE A 14 6.97 -8.36 8.15
C ILE A 14 5.78 -8.61 7.21
N ILE A 15 5.99 -9.39 6.14
CA ILE A 15 4.96 -9.69 5.14
C ILE A 15 3.82 -10.52 5.75
N VAL A 16 4.15 -11.62 6.43
CA VAL A 16 3.15 -12.58 6.92
C VAL A 16 2.41 -12.06 8.15
N GLY A 17 3.09 -11.30 9.02
CA GLY A 17 2.51 -10.85 10.29
C GLY A 17 1.53 -9.69 10.17
N ASP A 18 1.67 -8.83 9.15
CA ASP A 18 0.94 -7.57 9.06
C ASP A 18 0.29 -7.39 7.71
N MET A 19 1.07 -7.50 6.63
CA MET A 19 0.59 -7.22 5.29
C MET A 19 -0.50 -8.17 4.83
N LEU A 20 -0.43 -9.46 5.19
CA LEU A 20 -1.44 -10.44 4.80
C LEU A 20 -2.83 -10.09 5.32
N ARG A 21 -2.96 -9.57 6.55
CA ARG A 21 -4.28 -9.22 7.12
C ARG A 21 -4.93 -8.09 6.32
N PHE A 22 -4.16 -7.07 5.97
CA PHE A 22 -4.65 -5.96 5.17
C PHE A 22 -4.89 -6.36 3.71
N LEU A 23 -4.04 -7.21 3.14
CA LEU A 23 -4.18 -7.71 1.78
C LEU A 23 -5.44 -8.59 1.64
N LEU A 24 -5.79 -9.37 2.65
CA LEU A 24 -7.06 -10.12 2.68
C LEU A 24 -8.27 -9.18 2.64
N ILE A 25 -8.29 -8.15 3.48
CA ILE A 25 -9.39 -7.16 3.49
C ILE A 25 -9.45 -6.45 2.13
N TYR A 26 -8.29 -6.06 1.57
CA TYR A 26 -8.19 -5.46 0.24
C TYR A 26 -8.77 -6.37 -0.85
N SER A 27 -8.42 -7.66 -0.83
CA SER A 27 -8.92 -8.63 -1.81
C SER A 27 -10.45 -8.76 -1.78
N VAL A 28 -11.08 -8.74 -0.60
CA VAL A 28 -12.55 -8.80 -0.47
C VAL A 28 -13.20 -7.57 -1.10
N PHE A 29 -12.65 -6.38 -0.86
CA PHE A 29 -13.16 -5.15 -1.50
C PHE A 29 -12.95 -5.16 -3.01
N VAL A 30 -11.76 -5.55 -3.50
CA VAL A 30 -11.50 -5.63 -4.94
C VAL A 30 -12.44 -6.60 -5.63
N LEU A 31 -12.64 -7.79 -5.06
CA LEU A 31 -13.57 -8.79 -5.60
C LEU A 31 -15.01 -8.25 -5.62
N GLY A 32 -15.48 -7.65 -4.53
CA GLY A 32 -16.84 -7.10 -4.45
C GLY A 32 -17.09 -5.97 -5.44
N PHE A 33 -16.14 -5.05 -5.60
CA PHE A 33 -16.26 -3.96 -6.58
C PHE A 33 -16.06 -4.44 -8.02
N ALA A 34 -15.22 -5.46 -8.26
CA ALA A 34 -15.05 -6.04 -9.59
C ALA A 34 -16.37 -6.60 -10.15
N GLU A 35 -17.13 -7.31 -9.33
CA GLU A 35 -18.47 -7.81 -9.72
C GLU A 35 -19.45 -6.66 -9.98
N ALA A 36 -19.43 -5.62 -9.13
CA ALA A 36 -20.28 -4.45 -9.34
C ALA A 36 -19.97 -3.72 -10.66
N PHE A 37 -18.68 -3.51 -10.96
CA PHE A 37 -18.27 -2.88 -12.22
C PHE A 37 -18.50 -3.78 -13.43
N TYR A 38 -18.35 -5.09 -13.30
CA TYR A 38 -18.69 -6.05 -14.36
C TYR A 38 -20.15 -5.87 -14.80
N VAL A 39 -21.09 -5.79 -13.85
CA VAL A 39 -22.52 -5.56 -14.15
C VAL A 39 -22.77 -4.19 -14.79
N ILE A 40 -22.10 -3.13 -14.30
CA ILE A 40 -22.23 -1.78 -14.86
C ILE A 40 -21.73 -1.73 -16.32
N PHE A 41 -20.56 -2.30 -16.60
CA PHE A 41 -19.97 -2.33 -17.94
C PHE A 41 -20.80 -3.15 -18.91
N HIS A 42 -21.35 -4.28 -18.46
CA HIS A 42 -22.28 -5.06 -19.27
C HIS A 42 -23.57 -4.29 -19.57
N SER A 43 -24.08 -3.51 -18.61
CA SER A 43 -25.24 -2.64 -18.83
C SER A 43 -24.96 -1.54 -19.86
N CYS A 44 -23.75 -0.99 -19.86
CA CYS A 44 -23.29 -0.02 -20.86
C CYS A 44 -23.13 -0.67 -22.25
N GLU A 45 -22.61 -1.89 -22.33
CA GLU A 45 -22.49 -2.66 -23.57
C GLU A 45 -23.87 -2.91 -24.20
N MET A 46 -24.87 -3.24 -23.38
CA MET A 46 -26.24 -3.44 -23.86
C MET A 46 -26.88 -2.14 -24.38
N ALA A 47 -26.61 -1.00 -23.73
CA ALA A 47 -27.08 0.29 -24.22
C ALA A 47 -26.39 0.71 -25.52
N GLU A 48 -25.10 0.40 -25.65
CA GLU A 48 -24.33 0.62 -26.88
C GLU A 48 -24.88 -0.20 -28.06
N LYS A 49 -25.19 -1.48 -27.85
CA LYS A 49 -25.81 -2.33 -28.90
C LYS A 49 -27.16 -1.78 -29.37
N LYS A 50 -28.01 -1.33 -28.44
CA LYS A 50 -29.30 -0.69 -28.80
C LYS A 50 -29.11 0.58 -29.61
N TYR A 51 -28.15 1.42 -29.22
CA TYR A 51 -27.83 2.64 -29.96
C TYR A 51 -27.37 2.32 -31.39
N GLN A 52 -26.56 1.27 -31.58
CA GLN A 52 -26.11 0.81 -32.89
C GLN A 52 -27.28 0.36 -33.76
N GLU A 53 -28.19 -0.45 -33.22
CA GLU A 53 -29.39 -0.91 -33.91
C GLU A 53 -30.30 0.25 -34.36
N GLU A 54 -30.52 1.25 -33.49
CA GLU A 54 -31.35 2.42 -33.80
C GLU A 54 -30.75 3.31 -34.91
N HIS A 55 -29.42 3.37 -35.01
CA HIS A 55 -28.71 4.20 -35.98
C HIS A 55 -28.21 3.42 -37.21
N GLY A 56 -28.51 2.12 -37.30
CA GLY A 56 -28.07 1.26 -38.40
C GLY A 56 -26.54 1.09 -38.49
N LEU A 57 -25.83 1.22 -37.37
CA LEU A 57 -24.38 1.06 -37.27
C LEU A 57 -24.01 -0.41 -37.14
N HIS A 58 -22.95 -0.84 -37.82
CA HIS A 58 -22.40 -2.19 -37.66
C HIS A 58 -21.47 -2.28 -36.43
N PRO A 59 -21.31 -3.47 -35.81
CA PRO A 59 -20.34 -3.68 -34.73
C PRO A 59 -18.89 -3.32 -35.07
N ASP A 60 -18.54 -3.25 -36.36
CA ASP A 60 -17.20 -2.89 -36.82
C ASP A 60 -17.02 -1.37 -37.07
N ASP A 61 -18.11 -0.60 -37.06
CA ASP A 61 -18.06 0.84 -37.38
C ASP A 61 -17.47 1.65 -36.24
N HIS A 62 -16.30 2.25 -36.46
CA HIS A 62 -15.70 3.19 -35.51
C HIS A 62 -16.34 4.57 -35.62
N TYR A 63 -16.90 5.05 -34.52
CA TYR A 63 -17.41 6.40 -34.38
C TYR A 63 -17.05 7.00 -33.01
N THR A 64 -17.05 8.33 -32.92
CA THR A 64 -16.71 9.06 -31.70
C THR A 64 -17.73 8.81 -30.60
N GLY A 65 -17.27 8.43 -29.40
CA GLY A 65 -18.17 8.11 -28.27
C GLY A 65 -18.77 6.70 -28.32
N ARG A 66 -18.13 5.77 -29.06
CA ARG A 66 -18.40 4.33 -28.94
C ARG A 66 -17.94 3.86 -27.56
N PHE A 67 -18.82 3.16 -26.85
CA PHE A 67 -18.45 2.45 -25.65
C PHE A 67 -17.76 1.12 -25.99
N GLU A 68 -16.56 0.88 -25.46
CA GLU A 68 -15.88 -0.40 -25.55
C GLU A 68 -15.98 -1.13 -24.21
N ASN A 69 -16.51 -2.36 -24.23
CA ASN A 69 -16.53 -3.16 -23.02
C ASN A 69 -15.13 -3.73 -22.76
N ILE A 70 -14.46 -3.17 -21.76
CA ILE A 70 -13.13 -3.61 -21.34
C ILE A 70 -13.15 -4.52 -20.10
N MET A 71 -14.34 -4.86 -19.63
CA MET A 71 -14.58 -5.81 -18.53
C MET A 71 -15.46 -6.95 -19.04
N ASN A 72 -15.07 -7.57 -20.15
CA ASN A 72 -15.88 -8.63 -20.80
C ASN A 72 -16.01 -9.89 -19.95
N SER A 73 -15.04 -10.17 -19.08
CA SER A 73 -15.05 -11.32 -18.19
C SER A 73 -14.73 -10.92 -16.74
N PRO A 74 -15.29 -11.61 -15.73
CA PRO A 74 -15.03 -11.29 -14.32
C PRO A 74 -13.53 -11.30 -13.95
N ARG A 75 -12.77 -12.23 -14.51
CA ARG A 75 -11.30 -12.29 -14.34
C ARG A 75 -10.57 -11.07 -14.92
N GLU A 76 -11.06 -10.54 -16.02
CA GLU A 76 -10.49 -9.37 -16.70
C GLU A 76 -10.88 -8.09 -15.96
N ALA A 77 -12.13 -8.04 -15.45
CA ALA A 77 -12.56 -7.01 -14.52
C ALA A 77 -11.64 -6.97 -13.30
N LEU A 78 -11.34 -8.11 -12.67
CA LEU A 78 -10.42 -8.18 -11.53
C LEU A 78 -9.03 -7.61 -11.82
N MET A 79 -8.43 -8.01 -12.94
CA MET A 79 -7.13 -7.47 -13.35
C MET A 79 -7.20 -5.97 -13.59
N ARG A 80 -8.27 -5.50 -14.23
CA ARG A 80 -8.53 -4.08 -14.44
C ARG A 80 -8.69 -3.30 -13.14
N MET A 81 -9.37 -3.85 -12.14
CA MET A 81 -9.51 -3.22 -10.83
C MET A 81 -8.16 -3.06 -10.12
N ILE A 82 -7.26 -4.04 -10.24
CA ILE A 82 -5.91 -3.95 -9.68
C ILE A 82 -5.09 -2.88 -10.40
N ILE A 83 -5.12 -2.86 -11.74
CA ILE A 83 -4.42 -1.84 -12.55
C ILE A 83 -4.94 -0.44 -12.22
N MET A 84 -6.26 -0.32 -12.06
CA MET A 84 -6.92 0.91 -11.65
C MET A 84 -6.48 1.36 -10.25
N SER A 85 -6.33 0.43 -9.29
CA SER A 85 -5.82 0.71 -7.93
C SER A 85 -4.41 1.32 -7.92
N VAL A 86 -3.60 1.06 -8.95
CA VAL A 86 -2.23 1.59 -9.08
C VAL A 86 -2.23 3.02 -9.65
N GLY A 87 -3.35 3.48 -10.21
CA GLY A 87 -3.53 4.83 -10.73
C GLY A 87 -3.82 4.91 -12.22
N GLU A 88 -3.96 3.78 -12.93
CA GLU A 88 -4.32 3.78 -14.35
C GLU A 88 -5.84 3.79 -14.55
N PHE A 89 -6.48 4.92 -14.19
CA PHE A 89 -7.94 5.08 -14.27
C PHE A 89 -8.43 5.88 -15.49
N GLY A 90 -7.51 6.52 -16.25
CA GLY A 90 -7.88 7.40 -17.36
C GLY A 90 -8.70 6.72 -18.46
N THR A 91 -8.28 5.52 -18.88
CA THR A 91 -9.02 4.71 -19.86
C THR A 91 -10.38 4.28 -19.31
N PHE A 92 -10.45 3.93 -18.02
CA PHE A 92 -11.68 3.50 -17.37
C PHE A 92 -12.71 4.63 -17.30
N TYR A 93 -12.29 5.82 -16.87
CA TYR A 93 -13.15 7.00 -16.78
C TYR A 93 -13.71 7.42 -18.14
N LYS A 94 -12.88 7.39 -19.20
CA LYS A 94 -13.34 7.68 -20.58
C LYS A 94 -14.47 6.74 -20.99
N ASN A 95 -14.29 5.44 -20.80
CA ASN A 95 -15.32 4.45 -21.16
C ASN A 95 -16.59 4.60 -20.31
N LEU A 96 -16.49 4.88 -19.01
CA LEU A 96 -17.66 5.19 -18.19
C LEU A 96 -18.38 6.47 -18.63
N ASN A 97 -17.66 7.45 -19.19
CA ASN A 97 -18.24 8.68 -19.70
C ASN A 97 -18.92 8.50 -21.06
N ASP A 98 -18.40 7.60 -21.90
CA ASP A 98 -18.98 7.24 -23.20
C ASP A 98 -20.15 6.25 -23.07
N CYS A 99 -20.39 5.71 -21.87
CA CYS A 99 -21.56 4.91 -21.59
C CYS A 99 -22.86 5.73 -21.71
N LYS A 100 -23.70 5.35 -22.67
CA LYS A 100 -24.99 6.02 -22.99
C LYS A 100 -26.13 5.65 -22.03
N SER A 101 -25.93 4.67 -21.15
CA SER A 101 -26.95 4.22 -20.21
C SER A 101 -27.11 5.18 -19.01
N GLY A 102 -28.31 5.26 -18.44
CA GLY A 102 -28.58 6.01 -17.21
C GLY A 102 -27.75 5.57 -16.00
N VAL A 103 -27.14 4.37 -16.06
CA VAL A 103 -26.21 3.87 -15.03
C VAL A 103 -24.84 4.55 -15.03
N SER A 104 -24.53 5.43 -16.01
CA SER A 104 -23.24 6.14 -16.05
C SER A 104 -22.97 6.95 -14.77
N LEU A 105 -24.01 7.60 -14.22
CA LEU A 105 -23.88 8.34 -12.95
C LEU A 105 -23.53 7.39 -11.79
N GLN A 106 -24.20 6.25 -11.71
CA GLN A 106 -23.92 5.22 -10.70
C GLN A 106 -22.47 4.73 -10.85
N GLY A 107 -22.02 4.41 -12.07
CA GLY A 107 -20.64 4.01 -12.35
C GLY A 107 -19.60 5.03 -11.86
N LYS A 108 -19.84 6.33 -12.10
CA LYS A 108 -18.95 7.42 -11.63
C LYS A 108 -18.89 7.50 -10.11
N ILE A 109 -20.01 7.36 -9.42
CA ILE A 109 -20.07 7.40 -7.94
C ILE A 109 -19.32 6.19 -7.35
N PHE A 110 -19.60 4.98 -7.84
CA PHE A 110 -18.91 3.77 -7.39
C PHE A 110 -17.41 3.85 -7.65
N PHE A 111 -17.00 4.45 -8.78
CA PHE A 111 -15.61 4.68 -9.13
C PHE A 111 -14.90 5.61 -8.13
N SER A 112 -15.48 6.77 -7.84
CA SER A 112 -14.89 7.70 -6.87
C SER A 112 -14.80 7.12 -5.45
N ILE A 113 -15.81 6.36 -5.01
CA ILE A 113 -15.81 5.71 -3.71
C ILE A 113 -14.73 4.61 -3.65
N TYR A 114 -14.63 3.78 -4.68
CA TYR A 114 -13.62 2.73 -4.76
C TYR A 114 -12.19 3.30 -4.70
N GLU A 115 -11.91 4.33 -5.49
CA GLU A 115 -10.58 4.95 -5.54
C GLU A 115 -10.17 5.54 -4.19
N LEU A 116 -11.10 6.20 -3.51
CA LEU A 116 -10.88 6.74 -2.17
C LEU A 116 -10.64 5.63 -1.14
N LEU A 117 -11.47 4.58 -1.14
CA LEU A 117 -11.33 3.45 -0.21
C LEU A 117 -10.01 2.70 -0.42
N VAL A 118 -9.66 2.38 -1.67
CA VAL A 118 -8.41 1.67 -1.98
C VAL A 118 -7.19 2.51 -1.62
N THR A 119 -7.21 3.81 -1.93
CA THR A 119 -6.11 4.71 -1.54
C THR A 119 -5.93 4.73 -0.03
N LEU A 120 -7.02 4.85 0.74
CA LEU A 120 -6.95 4.81 2.21
C LEU A 120 -6.41 3.46 2.71
N MET A 121 -6.81 2.34 2.12
CA MET A 121 -6.33 1.01 2.51
C MET A 121 -4.85 0.80 2.17
N LEU A 122 -4.39 1.25 1.01
CA LEU A 122 -2.99 1.16 0.59
C LEU A 122 -2.11 2.06 1.47
N LEU A 123 -2.58 3.25 1.84
CA LEU A 123 -1.92 4.11 2.81
C LEU A 123 -1.86 3.43 4.20
N ASN A 124 -2.93 2.77 4.63
CA ASN A 124 -2.94 2.03 5.91
C ASN A 124 -1.93 0.87 5.90
N LEU A 125 -1.76 0.18 4.77
CA LEU A 125 -0.73 -0.84 4.56
C LEU A 125 0.70 -0.26 4.61
N LEU A 126 0.90 0.90 3.99
CA LEU A 126 2.18 1.59 3.97
C LEU A 126 2.57 2.10 5.37
N ILE A 127 1.63 2.73 6.08
CA ILE A 127 1.82 3.22 7.44
C ILE A 127 2.19 2.06 8.36
N ALA A 128 1.47 0.94 8.29
CA ALA A 128 1.74 -0.20 9.18
C ALA A 128 3.16 -0.79 8.99
N MET A 129 3.65 -0.87 7.74
CA MET A 129 5.04 -1.25 7.47
C MET A 129 6.08 -0.23 7.96
N MET A 130 5.81 1.07 7.77
CA MET A 130 6.68 2.14 8.23
C MET A 130 6.72 2.21 9.77
N THR A 131 5.58 2.04 10.45
CA THR A 131 5.47 2.04 11.92
C THR A 131 6.26 0.90 12.54
N ARG A 132 6.19 -0.33 12.02
CA ARG A 132 6.99 -1.45 12.53
C ARG A 132 8.50 -1.21 12.42
N THR A 133 8.93 -0.59 11.32
CA THR A 133 10.34 -0.21 11.14
C THR A 133 10.73 0.89 12.12
N TYR A 134 9.85 1.88 12.33
CA TYR A 134 10.05 2.95 13.30
C TYR A 134 10.16 2.41 14.73
N GLU A 135 9.27 1.51 15.15
CA GLU A 135 9.30 0.86 16.47
C GLU A 135 10.62 0.12 16.70
N LYS A 136 11.07 -0.66 15.72
CA LYS A 136 12.35 -1.38 15.80
C LYS A 136 13.56 -0.43 15.93
N ILE A 137 13.55 0.68 15.19
CA ILE A 137 14.61 1.70 15.27
C ILE A 137 14.57 2.40 16.63
N ALA A 138 13.38 2.76 17.12
CA ALA A 138 13.19 3.43 18.41
C ALA A 138 13.64 2.54 19.59
N GLU A 139 13.35 1.24 19.54
CA GLU A 139 13.86 0.27 20.52
C GLU A 139 15.39 0.17 20.49
N THR A 140 15.99 0.12 19.30
CA THR A 140 17.45 0.09 19.13
C THR A 140 18.11 1.35 19.68
N GLU A 141 17.50 2.53 19.47
CA GLU A 141 17.98 3.80 20.03
C GLU A 141 17.91 3.82 21.56
N LYS A 142 16.84 3.25 22.13
CA LYS A 142 16.67 3.12 23.59
C LYS A 142 17.72 2.19 24.20
N GLU A 143 18.04 1.09 23.53
CA GLU A 143 19.11 0.18 23.95
C GLU A 143 20.49 0.83 23.85
N TRP A 144 20.78 1.54 22.77
CA TRP A 144 22.02 2.31 22.59
C TRP A 144 22.22 3.33 23.73
N LYS A 145 21.19 4.12 24.04
CA LYS A 145 21.23 5.10 25.14
C LYS A 145 21.54 4.44 26.49
N ARG A 146 20.97 3.27 26.76
CA ARG A 146 21.29 2.49 27.98
C ARG A 146 22.75 2.04 28.01
N GLN A 147 23.29 1.57 26.87
CA GLN A 147 24.69 1.15 26.79
C GLN A 147 25.65 2.32 27.03
N VAL A 148 25.36 3.49 26.46
CA VAL A 148 26.14 4.72 26.71
C VAL A 148 26.11 5.09 28.19
N GLN A 149 24.95 5.06 28.83
CA GLN A 149 24.83 5.40 30.26
C GLN A 149 25.59 4.41 31.16
N LEU A 150 25.52 3.11 30.85
CA LEU A 150 26.30 2.08 31.54
C LEU A 150 27.80 2.32 31.37
N LEU A 151 28.26 2.62 30.14
CA LEU A 151 29.66 2.91 29.86
C LEU A 151 30.16 4.12 30.65
N CYS A 152 29.42 5.23 30.65
CA CYS A 152 29.76 6.43 31.44
C CYS A 152 29.87 6.11 32.94
N SER A 153 28.90 5.37 33.49
CA SER A 153 28.92 4.98 34.91
C SER A 153 30.09 4.06 35.27
N PHE A 154 30.47 3.18 34.35
CA PHE A 154 31.63 2.31 34.52
C PHE A 154 32.93 3.12 34.51
N THR A 155 33.07 4.06 33.57
CA THR A 155 34.24 4.96 33.51
C THR A 155 34.36 5.82 34.76
N GLU A 156 33.26 6.35 35.29
CA GLU A 156 33.26 7.17 36.52
C GLU A 156 33.70 6.36 37.75
N LYS A 157 33.25 5.10 37.87
CA LYS A 157 33.71 4.19 38.92
C LYS A 157 35.21 3.87 38.80
N HIS A 158 35.71 3.70 37.58
CA HIS A 158 37.14 3.47 37.38
C HIS A 158 38.01 4.70 37.71
N ILE A 159 37.54 5.91 37.38
CA ILE A 159 38.24 7.16 37.72
C ILE A 159 38.24 7.41 39.23
N SER A 160 37.11 7.19 39.91
CA SER A 160 37.00 7.39 41.38
C SER A 160 37.83 6.39 42.18
N VAL A 161 37.94 5.14 41.73
CA VAL A 161 38.86 4.15 42.34
C VAL A 161 40.33 4.57 42.16
N GLY A 162 40.71 5.10 40.98
CA GLY A 162 42.06 5.62 40.75
C GLY A 162 42.39 6.91 41.53
N ALA A 163 41.38 7.71 41.88
CA ALA A 163 41.54 8.93 42.69
C ALA A 163 41.58 8.64 44.21
N GLY A 164 41.01 7.52 44.65
CA GLY A 164 41.05 7.08 46.05
C GLY A 164 42.31 6.31 46.45
N ASP A 165 43.25 6.12 45.52
CA ASP A 165 44.51 5.43 45.75
C ASP A 165 45.53 6.39 46.41
N PRO A 166 45.93 6.19 47.68
CA PRO A 166 46.75 7.15 48.44
C PRO A 166 48.17 7.35 47.90
N HIS A 167 48.56 6.62 46.84
CA HIS A 167 49.85 6.80 46.17
C HIS A 167 49.85 7.83 45.01
N VAL A 168 48.69 8.26 44.51
CA VAL A 168 48.62 9.22 43.37
C VAL A 168 48.55 10.68 43.84
N GLY A 169 48.03 10.95 45.05
CA GLY A 169 47.97 12.29 45.63
C GLY A 169 49.33 12.92 45.98
N ALA A 170 50.40 12.13 46.02
CA ALA A 170 51.74 12.61 46.38
C ALA A 170 52.55 13.21 45.21
N ILE A 171 52.07 13.10 43.96
CA ILE A 171 52.82 13.55 42.77
C ILE A 171 52.30 14.90 42.25
N ALA A 172 51.13 15.37 42.71
CA ALA A 172 50.56 16.66 42.31
C ALA A 172 50.99 17.86 43.17
N ASP A 173 51.69 17.62 44.29
CA ASP A 173 52.15 18.67 45.23
C ASP A 173 53.65 19.00 45.09
N GLU A 174 54.33 18.47 44.06
CA GLU A 174 55.75 18.75 43.75
C GLU A 174 55.94 19.52 42.42
N ARG A 175 55.01 20.41 42.06
CA ARG A 175 55.28 21.39 40.98
C ARG A 175 54.73 22.77 41.29
#